data_AF-A0A160VFS7-F1
#
_entry.id   AF-A0A160VFS7-F1
#
_cell.length_a   1.000
_cell.length_b   1.000
_cell.length_c   1.000
_cell.angle_alpha   90.00
_cell.angle_beta   90.00
_cell.angle_gamma   90.00
#
_symmetry.space_group_name_H-M   'P 1'
#
loop_
_entity.id
_entity.type
_entity.pdbx_description
1 polymer ?
#
loop_
_entity_poly.entity_id
_entity_poly.type
_entity_poly.pdbx_seq_one_letter_code
_entity_poly.pdbx_strand_id
1 'polypeptide(L)'
;MNPITITLHLFLALIIVMLLLYASQQAYYLENPDSEKLSRYPSHIQRLFGCLALLLFVEVILGTEIRGGLEMIRKENPIIDSQFLLHMLGPFKYIHTILGFIITGLAGLVWYHLVKKSIRPSNIIVQSSTAILLLILVQIILGEILVFFRVIPLVQLFHLWIASWILGMVCVQYSAWKRSQIAHE
;
A
#
# COMPACT_ATOMS: atom_id res chain seq x y z
N MET A 1 -11.93 -13.01 19.82
CA MET A 1 -12.72 -11.95 19.16
C MET A 1 -13.31 -12.51 17.88
N ASN A 2 -14.48 -12.04 17.44
CA ASN A 2 -15.06 -12.47 16.17
C ASN A 2 -14.15 -12.00 15.00
N PRO A 3 -13.73 -12.87 14.07
CA PRO A 3 -12.88 -12.51 12.92
C PRO A 3 -13.39 -11.29 12.16
N ILE A 4 -14.71 -11.16 12.01
CA ILE A 4 -15.37 -10.03 11.34
C ILE A 4 -15.07 -8.71 12.04
N THR A 5 -15.07 -8.71 13.38
CA THR A 5 -14.80 -7.49 14.17
C THR A 5 -13.35 -7.02 14.01
N ILE A 6 -12.41 -7.94 13.86
CA ILE A 6 -10.99 -7.61 13.65
C ILE A 6 -10.79 -6.97 12.27
N THR A 7 -11.36 -7.58 11.22
CA THR A 7 -11.30 -7.04 9.85
C THR A 7 -11.98 -5.67 9.76
N LEU A 8 -13.15 -5.51 10.38
CA LEU A 8 -13.87 -4.23 10.40
C LEU A 8 -13.09 -3.14 11.16
N HIS A 9 -12.48 -3.48 12.30
CA HIS A 9 -11.66 -2.55 13.06
C HIS A 9 -10.46 -2.07 12.25
N LEU A 10 -9.73 -3.00 11.62
CA LEU A 10 -8.59 -2.68 10.77
C LEU A 10 -8.99 -1.80 9.59
N PHE A 11 -10.10 -2.12 8.93
CA PHE A 11 -10.65 -1.32 7.84
C PHE A 11 -10.96 0.11 8.26
N LEU A 12 -11.68 0.28 9.38
CA LEU A 12 -12.00 1.60 9.91
C LEU A 12 -10.74 2.37 10.33
N ALA A 13 -9.78 1.70 10.97
CA ALA A 13 -8.51 2.30 11.35
C ALA A 13 -7.75 2.83 10.12
N LEU A 14 -7.71 2.05 9.03
CA LEU A 14 -7.07 2.47 7.78
C LEU A 14 -7.74 3.71 7.18
N ILE A 15 -9.08 3.76 7.16
CA ILE A 15 -9.82 4.95 6.71
C ILE A 15 -9.46 6.18 7.55
N ILE A 16 -9.49 6.05 8.88
CA ILE A 16 -9.18 7.16 9.79
C ILE A 16 -7.76 7.66 9.56
N VAL A 17 -6.78 6.76 9.45
CA VAL A 17 -5.39 7.14 9.18
C VAL A 17 -5.26 7.84 7.82
N MET A 18 -5.93 7.36 6.77
CA MET A 18 -5.91 8.03 5.46
C MET A 18 -6.54 9.43 5.51
N LEU A 19 -7.64 9.60 6.24
CA LEU A 19 -8.27 10.91 6.42
C LEU A 19 -7.38 11.89 7.19
N LEU A 20 -6.72 11.41 8.26
CA LEU A 20 -5.78 12.22 9.04
C LEU A 20 -4.56 12.62 8.21
N LEU A 21 -4.01 11.70 7.42
CA LEU A 21 -2.91 12.01 6.50
C LEU A 21 -3.35 13.05 5.46
N TYR A 22 -4.52 12.87 4.84
CA TYR A 22 -5.04 13.85 3.89
C TYR A 22 -5.24 15.22 4.53
N ALA A 23 -5.89 15.30 5.70
CA ALA A 23 -6.11 16.55 6.42
C ALA A 23 -4.78 17.23 6.79
N SER A 24 -3.79 16.46 7.24
CA SER A 24 -2.44 16.95 7.53
C SER A 24 -1.76 17.53 6.30
N GLN A 25 -1.86 16.87 5.14
CA GLN A 25 -1.32 17.40 3.88
C GLN A 25 -2.04 18.69 3.45
N GLN A 26 -3.37 18.76 3.59
CA GLN A 26 -4.11 19.98 3.26
C GLN A 26 -3.71 21.15 4.17
N ALA A 27 -3.55 20.91 5.47
CA ALA A 27 -3.07 21.92 6.40
C ALA A 27 -1.66 22.42 6.02
N TYR A 28 -0.74 21.51 5.70
CA TYR A 28 0.61 21.85 5.24
C TYR A 28 0.60 22.76 3.99
N TYR A 29 -0.25 22.45 3.00
CA TYR A 29 -0.35 23.24 1.76
C TYR A 29 -1.08 24.58 1.92
N LEU A 30 -1.87 24.75 2.99
CA LEU A 30 -2.41 26.07 3.36
C LEU A 30 -1.31 26.98 3.91
N GLU A 31 -0.41 26.44 4.73
CA GLU A 31 0.74 27.19 5.28
C GLU A 31 1.87 27.40 4.26
N ASN A 32 2.03 26.46 3.32
CA ASN A 32 3.12 26.46 2.33
C ASN A 32 2.57 26.49 0.89
N PRO A 33 1.89 27.56 0.47
CA PRO A 33 1.13 27.57 -0.77
C PRO A 33 1.96 27.39 -2.03
N ASP A 34 3.24 27.80 -2.00
CA ASP A 34 4.17 27.74 -3.14
C ASP A 34 4.94 26.41 -3.24
N SER A 35 4.75 25.46 -2.32
CA SER A 35 5.58 24.24 -2.22
C SER A 35 5.57 23.33 -3.46
N GLU A 36 4.52 23.40 -4.28
CA GLU A 36 4.38 22.63 -5.54
C GLU A 36 4.27 23.52 -6.78
N LYS A 37 4.48 24.84 -6.64
CA LYS A 37 4.28 25.81 -7.73
C LYS A 37 5.29 25.68 -8.87
N LEU A 38 6.52 25.25 -8.56
CA LEU A 38 7.55 25.02 -9.57
C LEU A 38 7.46 23.62 -10.20
N SER A 39 6.77 22.70 -9.55
CA SER A 39 6.60 21.33 -10.01
C SER A 39 5.50 21.24 -11.06
N ARG A 40 5.73 20.49 -12.16
CA ARG A 40 4.69 20.16 -13.13
C ARG A 40 4.62 18.66 -13.34
N TYR A 41 3.53 18.07 -12.88
CA TYR A 41 3.22 16.65 -13.06
C TYR A 41 2.20 16.45 -14.19
N PRO A 42 2.23 15.31 -14.90
CA PRO A 42 1.26 15.03 -15.94
C PRO A 42 -0.17 14.90 -15.37
N SER A 43 -1.15 15.59 -15.97
CA SER A 43 -2.55 15.58 -15.49
C SER A 43 -3.23 14.21 -15.60
N HIS A 44 -2.88 13.41 -16.62
CA HIS A 44 -3.45 12.08 -16.83
C HIS A 44 -3.10 11.05 -15.74
N ILE A 45 -2.11 11.35 -14.88
CA ILE A 45 -1.67 10.41 -13.84
C ILE A 45 -2.68 10.26 -12.69
N GLN A 46 -3.67 11.15 -12.58
CA GLN A 46 -4.71 11.10 -11.54
C GLN A 46 -5.36 9.71 -11.43
N ARG A 47 -5.67 9.10 -12.58
CA ARG A 47 -6.32 7.79 -12.63
C ARG A 47 -5.41 6.67 -12.12
N LEU A 48 -4.10 6.81 -12.31
CA LEU A 48 -3.13 5.82 -11.82
C LEU A 48 -3.06 5.83 -10.29
N PHE A 49 -3.16 6.98 -9.62
CA PHE A 49 -3.23 7.03 -8.15
C PHE A 49 -4.46 6.31 -7.61
N GLY A 50 -5.65 6.58 -8.19
CA GLY A 50 -6.88 5.92 -7.79
C GLY A 50 -6.82 4.40 -8.04
N CYS A 51 -6.26 3.99 -9.18
CA CYS A 51 -6.05 2.58 -9.47
C CYS A 51 -5.08 1.92 -8.47
N LEU A 52 -3.93 2.54 -8.21
CA LEU A 52 -2.92 2.01 -7.29
C LEU A 52 -3.47 1.92 -5.86
N ALA A 53 -4.16 2.95 -5.38
CA ALA A 53 -4.78 2.96 -4.07
C ALA A 53 -5.86 1.86 -3.95
N LEU A 54 -6.69 1.67 -4.99
CA LEU A 54 -7.70 0.62 -5.01
C LEU A 54 -7.07 -0.78 -4.98
N LEU A 55 -6.04 -1.02 -5.80
CA LEU A 55 -5.35 -2.32 -5.82
C LEU A 55 -4.68 -2.62 -4.48
N LEU A 56 -3.97 -1.64 -3.89
CA LEU A 56 -3.37 -1.78 -2.56
C LEU A 56 -4.43 -2.06 -1.49
N PHE A 57 -5.58 -1.41 -1.58
CA PHE A 57 -6.68 -1.63 -0.65
C PHE A 57 -7.27 -3.03 -0.75
N VAL A 58 -7.52 -3.52 -1.98
CA VAL A 58 -7.94 -4.91 -2.23
C VAL A 58 -6.90 -5.90 -1.72
N GLU A 59 -5.62 -5.61 -1.92
CA GLU A 59 -4.50 -6.45 -1.47
C GLU A 59 -4.43 -6.56 0.05
N VAL A 60 -4.70 -5.47 0.79
CA VAL A 60 -4.80 -5.49 2.26
C VAL A 60 -5.95 -6.37 2.72
N ILE A 61 -7.14 -6.24 2.10
CA ILE A 61 -8.29 -7.11 2.43
C ILE A 61 -7.92 -8.57 2.18
N LEU A 62 -7.38 -8.88 1.00
CA LEU A 62 -7.04 -10.24 0.62
C LEU A 62 -5.97 -10.85 1.54
N GLY A 63 -4.97 -10.06 1.93
CA GLY A 63 -3.98 -10.47 2.93
C GLY A 63 -4.59 -10.75 4.32
N THR A 64 -5.61 -9.98 4.73
CA THR A 64 -6.32 -10.23 6.00
C THR A 64 -7.16 -11.50 5.98
N GLU A 65 -7.79 -11.81 4.85
CA GLU A 65 -8.53 -13.07 4.65
C GLU A 65 -7.59 -14.27 4.65
N ILE A 66 -6.44 -14.18 3.96
CA ILE A 66 -5.39 -15.21 4.00
C ILE A 66 -4.95 -15.46 5.44
N ARG A 67 -4.66 -14.41 6.20
CA ARG A 67 -4.27 -14.53 7.60
C ARG A 67 -5.37 -15.19 8.45
N GLY A 68 -6.61 -14.73 8.34
CA GLY A 68 -7.74 -15.26 9.11
C GLY A 68 -8.00 -16.74 8.80
N GLY A 69 -7.97 -17.11 7.52
CA GLY A 69 -8.07 -18.51 7.10
C GLY A 69 -6.91 -19.37 7.62
N LEU A 70 -5.69 -18.85 7.59
CA LEU A 70 -4.50 -19.55 8.08
C LEU A 70 -4.55 -19.80 9.60
N GLU A 71 -5.00 -18.81 10.36
CA GLU A 71 -5.22 -18.94 11.81
C GLU A 71 -6.28 -20.01 12.12
N MET A 72 -7.37 -20.08 11.34
CA MET A 72 -8.42 -21.08 11.51
C MET A 72 -7.91 -22.50 11.24
N ILE A 73 -7.28 -22.72 10.07
CA ILE A 73 -6.80 -24.05 9.66
C ILE A 73 -5.70 -24.52 10.62
N ARG A 74 -4.81 -23.63 11.07
CA ARG A 74 -3.74 -23.98 12.03
C ARG A 74 -4.29 -24.35 13.40
N LYS A 75 -5.38 -23.71 13.86
CA LYS A 75 -6.04 -24.08 15.11
C LYS A 75 -6.59 -25.51 15.07
N GLU A 76 -7.09 -25.92 13.91
CA GLU A 76 -7.58 -27.29 13.68
C GLU A 76 -6.44 -28.29 13.41
N ASN A 77 -5.31 -27.83 12.87
CA ASN A 77 -4.19 -28.66 12.41
C ASN A 77 -2.82 -28.14 12.91
N PRO A 78 -2.51 -28.26 14.21
CA PRO A 78 -1.35 -27.60 14.83
C PRO A 78 0.02 -28.15 14.39
N ILE A 79 0.08 -29.38 13.88
CA ILE A 79 1.33 -30.07 13.51
C ILE A 79 1.68 -29.85 12.03
N ILE A 80 0.74 -29.34 11.23
CA ILE A 80 0.90 -29.17 9.78
C ILE A 80 1.79 -27.98 9.45
N ASP A 81 2.70 -28.19 8.49
CA ASP A 81 3.60 -27.16 8.00
C ASP A 81 2.88 -26.02 7.23
N SER A 82 3.50 -24.84 7.23
CA SER A 82 2.92 -23.61 6.66
C SER A 82 2.75 -23.67 5.15
N GLN A 83 3.65 -24.34 4.44
CA GLN A 83 3.50 -24.51 2.99
C GLN A 83 2.24 -25.31 2.65
N PHE A 84 1.96 -26.36 3.42
CA PHE A 84 0.78 -27.17 3.22
C PHE A 84 -0.51 -26.45 3.64
N LEU A 85 -0.47 -25.67 4.74
CA LEU A 85 -1.58 -24.81 5.13
C LEU A 85 -1.92 -23.79 4.03
N LEU A 86 -0.91 -23.23 3.37
CA LEU A 86 -1.09 -22.32 2.24
C LEU A 86 -1.66 -23.01 1.01
N HIS A 87 -1.35 -24.29 0.78
CA HIS A 87 -2.03 -25.08 -0.24
C HIS A 87 -3.51 -25.29 0.08
N MET A 88 -3.86 -25.46 1.36
CA MET A 88 -5.26 -25.60 1.80
C MET A 88 -6.07 -24.30 1.67
N LEU A 89 -5.42 -23.14 1.72
CA LEU A 89 -6.03 -21.85 1.40
C LEU A 89 -6.41 -21.70 -0.08
N GLY A 90 -5.97 -22.61 -0.95
CA GLY A 90 -6.38 -22.64 -2.35
C GLY A 90 -5.89 -21.42 -3.16
N PRO A 91 -6.71 -20.84 -4.05
CA PRO A 91 -6.26 -19.86 -5.04
C PRO A 91 -5.90 -18.49 -4.44
N PHE A 92 -6.34 -18.17 -3.21
CA PHE A 92 -6.15 -16.86 -2.60
C PHE A 92 -4.69 -16.42 -2.51
N LYS A 93 -3.77 -17.34 -2.14
CA LYS A 93 -2.32 -17.05 -2.11
C LYS A 93 -1.80 -16.60 -3.48
N TYR A 94 -2.19 -17.31 -4.53
CA TYR A 94 -1.70 -17.01 -5.89
C TYR A 94 -2.25 -15.67 -6.39
N ILE A 95 -3.54 -15.40 -6.11
CA ILE A 95 -4.15 -14.10 -6.44
C ILE A 95 -3.41 -12.96 -5.74
N HIS A 96 -3.10 -13.11 -4.44
CA HIS A 96 -2.28 -12.13 -3.69
C HIS A 96 -0.95 -11.87 -4.38
N THR A 97 -0.21 -12.94 -4.67
CA THR A 97 1.13 -12.84 -5.24
C THR A 97 1.10 -12.14 -6.60
N ILE A 98 0.14 -12.50 -7.46
CA ILE A 98 -0.04 -11.88 -8.78
C ILE A 98 -0.41 -10.40 -8.64
N LEU A 99 -1.32 -10.07 -7.72
CA LEU A 99 -1.74 -8.69 -7.47
C LEU A 99 -0.57 -7.83 -6.98
N GLY A 100 0.27 -8.36 -6.09
CA GLY A 100 1.51 -7.72 -5.65
C GLY A 100 2.48 -7.38 -6.80
N PHE A 101 2.64 -8.28 -7.78
CA PHE A 101 3.44 -7.98 -8.98
C PHE A 101 2.80 -6.92 -9.87
N ILE A 102 1.47 -6.93 -10.04
CA ILE A 102 0.74 -5.90 -10.78
C ILE A 102 0.92 -4.53 -10.10
N ILE A 103 0.77 -4.48 -8.77
CA ILE A 103 0.97 -3.27 -7.96
C ILE A 103 2.40 -2.77 -8.11
N THR A 104 3.40 -3.66 -8.13
CA THR A 104 4.81 -3.30 -8.34
C THR A 104 5.00 -2.63 -9.70
N GLY A 105 4.45 -3.20 -10.77
CA GLY A 105 4.51 -2.62 -12.10
C GLY A 105 3.81 -1.25 -12.18
N LEU A 106 2.62 -1.13 -11.59
CA LEU A 106 1.87 0.13 -11.56
C LEU A 106 2.59 1.21 -10.73
N ALA A 107 3.17 0.85 -9.58
CA ALA A 107 3.98 1.76 -8.77
C ALA A 107 5.24 2.23 -9.54
N GLY A 108 5.86 1.34 -10.33
CA GLY A 108 6.96 1.70 -11.23
C GLY A 108 6.55 2.70 -12.31
N LEU A 109 5.35 2.53 -12.90
CA LEU A 109 4.78 3.48 -13.84
C LEU A 109 4.51 4.84 -13.19
N VAL A 110 3.91 4.85 -11.99
CA VAL A 110 3.68 6.09 -11.23
C VAL A 110 5.00 6.80 -10.94
N TRP A 111 6.00 6.07 -10.44
CA TRP A 111 7.34 6.60 -10.19
C TRP A 111 7.96 7.21 -11.46
N TYR A 112 7.88 6.51 -12.59
CA TYR A 112 8.43 6.99 -13.86
C TYR A 112 7.80 8.33 -14.27
N HIS A 113 6.47 8.43 -14.20
CA HIS A 113 5.78 9.67 -14.56
C HIS A 113 6.04 10.81 -13.57
N LEU A 114 6.13 10.53 -12.27
CA LEU A 114 6.31 11.54 -11.22
C LEU A 114 7.75 11.99 -11.01
N VAL A 115 8.74 11.16 -11.33
CA VAL A 115 10.15 11.43 -11.04
C VAL A 115 10.95 11.70 -12.31
N LYS A 116 10.67 10.96 -13.40
CA LYS A 116 11.45 11.07 -14.65
C LYS A 116 10.78 11.95 -15.70
N LYS A 117 9.46 11.89 -15.83
CA LYS A 117 8.73 12.65 -16.87
C LYS A 117 8.27 14.05 -16.43
N SER A 118 8.20 14.29 -15.12
CA SER A 118 7.80 15.57 -14.54
C SER A 118 8.86 16.66 -14.71
N ILE A 119 8.42 17.92 -14.72
CA ILE A 119 9.34 19.08 -14.67
C ILE A 119 9.51 19.48 -13.20
N ARG A 120 10.76 19.53 -12.72
CA ARG A 120 11.13 19.93 -11.34
C ARG A 120 10.28 19.23 -10.27
N PRO A 121 10.27 17.89 -10.20
CA PRO A 121 9.51 17.19 -9.16
C PRO A 121 9.98 17.63 -7.77
N SER A 122 9.03 17.84 -6.86
CA SER A 122 9.35 18.20 -5.48
C SER A 122 10.06 17.05 -4.75
N ASN A 123 10.85 17.40 -3.74
CA ASN A 123 11.58 16.40 -2.95
C ASN A 123 10.64 15.37 -2.32
N ILE A 124 9.46 15.78 -1.85
CA ILE A 124 8.46 14.88 -1.27
C ILE A 124 7.96 13.85 -2.29
N ILE A 125 7.75 14.24 -3.56
CA ILE A 125 7.37 13.32 -4.62
C ILE A 125 8.50 12.33 -4.92
N VAL A 126 9.74 12.79 -5.06
CA VAL A 126 10.88 11.90 -5.37
C VAL A 126 11.12 10.89 -4.24
N GLN A 127 11.12 11.37 -3.00
CA GLN A 127 11.35 10.55 -1.81
C GLN A 127 10.22 9.54 -1.62
N SER A 128 8.96 9.99 -1.62
CA SER A 128 7.81 9.09 -1.45
C SER A 128 7.71 8.07 -2.60
N SER A 129 7.95 8.46 -3.85
CA SER A 129 7.88 7.52 -4.99
C SER A 129 8.94 6.44 -4.86
N THR A 130 10.16 6.83 -4.50
CA THR A 130 11.27 5.89 -4.33
C THR A 130 11.04 5.00 -3.11
N ALA A 131 10.53 5.56 -2.01
CA ALA A 131 10.18 4.82 -0.81
C ALA A 131 9.07 3.80 -1.06
N ILE A 132 8.02 4.12 -1.82
CA ILE A 132 6.98 3.16 -2.20
C ILE A 132 7.58 1.95 -2.91
N LEU A 133 8.46 2.16 -3.90
CA LEU A 133 9.09 1.03 -4.61
C LEU A 133 9.94 0.17 -3.67
N LEU A 134 10.75 0.79 -2.81
CA LEU A 134 11.57 0.06 -1.83
C LEU A 134 10.70 -0.70 -0.83
N LEU A 135 9.63 -0.09 -0.31
CA LEU A 135 8.73 -0.74 0.62
C LEU A 135 7.96 -1.90 -0.04
N ILE A 136 7.57 -1.78 -1.31
CA ILE A 136 6.95 -2.91 -2.05
C ILE A 136 7.94 -4.07 -2.17
N LEU A 137 9.22 -3.82 -2.45
CA LEU A 137 10.23 -4.89 -2.45
C LEU A 137 10.35 -5.55 -1.06
N VAL A 138 10.37 -4.74 0.00
CA VAL A 138 10.34 -5.26 1.38
C VAL A 138 9.07 -6.09 1.61
N GLN A 139 7.91 -5.67 1.10
CA GLN A 139 6.67 -6.43 1.24
C GLN A 139 6.75 -7.80 0.58
N ILE A 140 7.28 -7.87 -0.64
CA ILE A 140 7.46 -9.15 -1.34
C ILE A 140 8.37 -10.07 -0.51
N ILE A 141 9.49 -9.54 0.01
CA ILE A 141 10.41 -10.32 0.86
C ILE A 141 9.71 -10.80 2.14
N LEU A 142 8.97 -9.94 2.84
CA LEU A 142 8.23 -10.31 4.05
C LEU A 142 7.14 -11.34 3.74
N GLY A 143 6.45 -11.21 2.60
CA GLY A 143 5.45 -12.15 2.12
C GLY A 143 6.04 -13.54 1.88
N GLU A 144 7.17 -13.62 1.18
CA GLU A 144 7.89 -14.89 0.98
C GLU A 144 8.39 -15.48 2.31
N ILE A 145 8.91 -14.66 3.22
CA ILE A 145 9.30 -15.14 4.57
C ILE A 145 8.09 -15.78 5.28
N LEU A 146 6.89 -15.21 5.18
CA LEU A 146 5.69 -15.80 5.78
C LEU A 146 5.32 -17.17 5.17
N VAL A 147 5.60 -17.37 3.89
CA VAL A 147 5.37 -18.65 3.20
C VAL A 147 6.30 -19.75 3.73
N PHE A 148 7.58 -19.42 3.93
CA PHE A 148 8.59 -20.42 4.32
C PHE A 148 8.74 -20.59 5.83
N PHE A 149 8.47 -19.55 6.63
CA PHE A 149 8.79 -19.53 8.06
C PHE A 149 7.55 -19.43 8.93
N ARG A 150 6.90 -20.58 9.20
CA ARG A 150 5.91 -20.81 10.29
C ARG A 150 4.90 -19.69 10.55
N VAL A 151 4.67 -18.79 9.61
CA VAL A 151 3.83 -17.61 9.77
C VAL A 151 4.19 -16.81 11.03
N ILE A 152 5.45 -16.37 11.16
CA ILE A 152 5.93 -15.66 12.36
C ILE A 152 5.06 -14.40 12.61
N PRO A 153 4.43 -14.25 13.80
CA PRO A 153 3.52 -13.14 14.09
C PRO A 153 4.15 -11.75 13.90
N LEU A 154 5.43 -11.61 14.24
CA LEU A 154 6.17 -10.36 14.06
C LEU A 154 6.29 -9.97 12.57
N VAL A 155 6.53 -10.94 11.69
CA VAL A 155 6.62 -10.70 10.24
C VAL A 155 5.25 -10.29 9.69
N GLN A 156 4.16 -10.92 10.16
CA GLN A 156 2.80 -10.52 9.78
C GLN A 156 2.47 -9.08 10.19
N LEU A 157 2.87 -8.69 11.40
CA LEU A 157 2.69 -7.31 11.88
C LEU A 157 3.38 -6.32 10.94
N PHE A 158 4.66 -6.53 10.65
CA PHE A 158 5.40 -5.62 9.76
C PHE A 158 4.87 -5.64 8.32
N HIS A 159 4.44 -6.78 7.82
CA HIS A 159 3.83 -6.90 6.49
C HIS A 159 2.55 -6.05 6.40
N LEU A 160 1.64 -6.13 7.38
CA LEU A 160 0.45 -5.28 7.38
C LEU A 160 0.77 -3.79 7.64
N TRP A 161 1.69 -3.52 8.57
CA TRP A 161 2.04 -2.14 8.94
C TRP A 161 2.68 -1.38 7.78
N ILE A 162 3.64 -1.97 7.09
CA ILE A 162 4.27 -1.34 5.91
C ILE A 162 3.25 -1.15 4.77
N ALA A 163 2.23 -2.01 4.66
CA ALA A 163 1.20 -1.86 3.62
C ALA A 163 0.39 -0.58 3.85
N SER A 164 0.10 -0.26 5.11
CA SER A 164 -0.55 1.00 5.49
C SER A 164 0.31 2.23 5.16
N TRP A 165 1.64 2.13 5.31
CA TRP A 165 2.57 3.21 4.94
C TRP A 165 2.59 3.47 3.44
N ILE A 166 2.61 2.40 2.63
CA ILE A 166 2.55 2.52 1.17
C ILE A 166 1.27 3.25 0.75
N LEU A 167 0.11 2.83 1.28
CA LEU A 167 -1.17 3.49 0.98
C LEU A 167 -1.17 4.97 1.40
N GLY A 168 -0.60 5.28 2.58
CA GLY A 168 -0.45 6.65 3.06
C GLY A 168 0.43 7.51 2.16
N MET A 169 1.54 6.99 1.66
CA MET A 169 2.41 7.70 0.71
C MET A 169 1.75 7.94 -0.64
N VAL A 170 0.90 7.02 -1.12
CA VAL A 170 0.07 7.26 -2.32
C VAL A 170 -0.87 8.46 -2.09
N CYS A 171 -1.46 8.59 -0.90
CA CYS A 171 -2.28 9.76 -0.53
C CYS A 171 -1.47 11.07 -0.50
N VAL A 172 -0.24 11.03 0.02
CA VAL A 172 0.68 12.18 0.00
C VAL A 172 1.00 12.60 -1.44
N GLN A 173 1.32 11.64 -2.32
CA GLN A 173 1.61 11.92 -3.73
C GLN A 173 0.41 12.50 -4.47
N TYR A 174 -0.79 11.96 -4.22
CA TYR A 174 -2.02 12.49 -4.78
C TYR A 174 -2.25 13.95 -4.33
N SER A 175 -2.02 14.26 -3.06
CA SER A 175 -2.17 15.62 -2.53
C SER A 175 -1.19 16.60 -3.18
N ALA A 176 0.08 16.19 -3.31
CA ALA A 176 1.12 16.98 -3.97
C ALA A 176 0.81 17.21 -5.46
N TRP A 177 0.38 16.15 -6.16
CA TRP A 177 -0.05 16.23 -7.55
C TRP A 177 -1.21 17.23 -7.72
N LYS A 178 -2.25 17.11 -6.89
CA LYS A 178 -3.43 17.98 -6.93
C LYS A 178 -3.04 19.44 -6.67
N ARG A 179 -2.14 19.68 -5.71
CA ARG A 179 -1.66 21.04 -5.41
C ARG A 179 -0.89 21.65 -6.58
N SER A 180 -0.07 20.87 -7.27
CA SER A 180 0.61 21.31 -8.50
C SER A 180 -0.40 21.66 -9.60
N GLN A 181 -1.46 20.87 -9.81
CA GLN A 181 -2.47 21.21 -10.83
C GLN A 181 -3.12 22.58 -10.55
N ILE A 182 -3.55 22.83 -9.31
CA ILE A 182 -4.15 24.12 -8.89
C ILE A 182 -3.19 25.29 -9.10
N ALA A 183 -1.87 25.08 -8.95
CA ALA A 183 -0.89 26.14 -9.12
C ALA A 183 -0.59 26.51 -10.59
N HIS A 184 -1.03 25.69 -11.56
CA HIS A 184 -0.84 25.92 -13.01
C HIS A 184 -2.17 26.03 -13.78
N GLU A 185 -3.30 26.08 -13.08
CA GLU A 185 -4.60 26.56 -13.61
C GLU A 185 -4.60 28.08 -13.72
#